data_AF-A0A367LT68-F1
#
_entry.id   AF-A0A367LT68-F1
#
_cell.length_a   1.000
_cell.length_b   1.000
_cell.length_c   1.000
_cell.angle_alpha   90.00
_cell.angle_beta   90.00
_cell.angle_gamma   90.00
#
_symmetry.space_group_name_H-M   'P 1'
#
loop_
_entity.id
_entity.type
_entity.pdbx_description
1 polymer ?
#
loop_
_entity_poly.entity_id
_entity_poly.type
_entity_poly.pdbx_seq_one_letter_code
_entity_poly.pdbx_strand_id
1 'polypeptide(L)' 'RMQAIPGEEMDNIIGRRKSDDEELEDAPAYAHVKRTEQESFEPAAFLLRRGAPWSDEHRAGLLFAAFGRSFEAFEV' A
#
# COMPACT_ATOMS: atom_id res chain seq x y z
N ARG A 1 -6.88 12.10 -11.87
CA ARG A 1 -6.76 10.65 -12.17
C ARG A 1 -5.33 10.24 -11.87
N MET A 2 -5.08 9.06 -11.30
CA MET A 2 -3.71 8.62 -10.96
C MET A 2 -2.73 8.69 -12.14
N GLN A 3 -3.20 8.46 -13.37
CA GLN A 3 -2.38 8.55 -14.59
C GLN A 3 -1.81 9.96 -14.89
N ALA A 4 -2.40 11.01 -14.32
CA ALA A 4 -1.94 12.38 -14.52
C ALA A 4 -0.88 12.81 -13.49
N ILE A 5 -0.62 11.98 -12.48
CA ILE A 5 0.42 12.23 -11.47
C ILE A 5 1.77 11.88 -12.10
N PRO A 6 2.78 12.78 -12.03
CA PRO A 6 4.15 12.49 -12.45
C PRO A 6 4.69 11.18 -11.86
N GLY A 7 5.53 10.46 -12.61
CA GLY A 7 6.04 9.15 -12.19
C GLY A 7 6.72 9.15 -10.83
N GLU A 8 7.63 10.11 -10.59
CA GLU A 8 8.32 10.26 -9.31
C GLU A 8 7.36 10.60 -8.15
N GLU A 9 6.35 11.44 -8.40
CA GLU A 9 5.35 11.76 -7.38
C GLU A 9 4.49 10.52 -7.04
N MET A 10 4.15 9.70 -8.05
CA MET A 10 3.46 8.43 -7.83
C MET A 10 4.33 7.45 -7.04
N ASP A 11 5.62 7.34 -7.39
CA ASP A 11 6.58 6.49 -6.68
C ASP A 11 6.68 6.91 -5.20
N ASN A 12 6.67 8.22 -4.91
CA ASN A 12 6.65 8.76 -3.55
C ASN A 12 5.33 8.54 -2.79
N ILE A 13 4.18 8.57 -3.49
CA ILE A 13 2.88 8.24 -2.88
C ILE A 13 2.84 6.76 -2.45
N ILE A 14 3.42 5.87 -3.25
CA ILE A 14 3.46 4.43 -2.95
C ILE A 14 4.61 4.07 -1.99
N GLY A 15 5.79 4.67 -2.17
CA GLY A 15 7.04 4.31 -1.50
C GLY A 15 7.89 3.27 -2.23
N ARG A 16 7.56 2.95 -3.50
CA ARG A 16 8.29 2.00 -4.35
C ARG A 16 8.33 2.52 -5.78
N ARG A 17 9.43 2.27 -6.49
CA ARG A 17 9.59 2.68 -7.89
C ARG A 17 8.75 1.80 -8.81
N LYS A 18 7.92 2.42 -9.66
CA LYS A 18 7.02 1.67 -10.55
C LYS A 18 7.72 0.76 -11.57
N SER A 19 8.94 1.07 -11.98
CA SER A 19 9.63 0.36 -13.07
C SER A 19 10.18 -1.02 -12.67
N ASP A 20 10.58 -1.18 -11.41
CA ASP A 20 11.30 -2.35 -10.91
C ASP A 20 10.83 -2.80 -9.52
N ASP A 21 9.86 -2.09 -8.92
CA ASP A 21 9.33 -2.34 -7.58
C ASP A 21 10.36 -2.16 -6.46
N GLU A 22 11.51 -1.50 -6.69
CA GLU A 22 12.47 -1.25 -5.61
C GLU A 22 11.88 -0.31 -4.55
N GLU A 23 12.12 -0.60 -3.26
CA GLU A 23 11.71 0.29 -2.18
C GLU A 23 12.56 1.56 -2.18
N LEU A 24 11.92 2.71 -1.98
CA LEU A 24 12.63 3.98 -1.87
C LEU A 24 13.15 4.18 -0.45
N GLU A 25 14.48 4.23 -0.28
CA GLU A 25 15.12 4.47 1.02
C GLU A 25 14.69 5.80 1.65
N ASP A 26 14.47 6.82 0.82
CA ASP A 26 14.10 8.18 1.19
C ASP A 26 12.60 8.49 0.98
N ALA A 27 11.76 7.44 0.93
CA ALA A 27 10.31 7.61 0.81
C ALA A 27 9.75 8.58 1.87
N PRO A 28 8.88 9.53 1.49
CA PRO A 28 8.30 10.46 2.46
C PRO A 28 7.44 9.73 3.48
N ALA A 29 7.29 10.30 4.69
CA ALA A 29 6.55 9.67 5.78
C ALA A 29 5.06 9.37 5.48
N TYR A 30 4.47 10.04 4.48
CA TYR A 30 3.11 9.80 4.01
C TYR A 30 2.98 8.66 3.01
N ALA A 31 4.10 8.13 2.50
CA ALA A 31 4.10 7.04 1.52
C ALA A 31 3.35 5.82 2.06
N HIS A 32 2.63 5.12 1.18
CA HIS A 32 1.85 3.94 1.57
C HIS A 32 2.71 2.92 2.32
N VAL A 33 3.88 2.54 1.77
CA VAL A 33 4.80 1.60 2.43
C VAL A 33 5.16 2.07 3.85
N LYS A 34 5.53 3.34 4.05
CA LYS A 34 5.90 3.88 5.37
C LYS A 34 4.74 4.00 6.35
N ARG A 35 3.50 4.12 5.85
CA ARG A 35 2.28 4.12 6.66
C ARG A 35 1.81 2.71 7.03
N THR A 36 2.28 1.67 6.34
CA THR A 36 1.80 0.28 6.50
C THR A 36 2.93 -0.73 6.67
N GLU A 37 4.13 -0.27 7.05
CA GLU A 37 5.28 -1.12 7.35
C GLU A 37 4.95 -1.94 8.60
N GLN A 38 4.64 -3.23 8.41
CA GLN A 38 4.00 -4.06 9.42
C GLN A 38 4.88 -4.24 10.67
N GLU A 39 6.19 -4.27 10.47
CA GLU A 39 7.23 -4.39 11.50
C GLU A 39 7.39 -3.11 12.35
N SER A 40 6.90 -1.97 11.87
CA SER A 40 7.07 -0.66 12.53
C SER A 40 6.07 -0.41 13.67
N PHE A 41 5.01 -1.21 13.76
CA PHE A 41 3.97 -1.11 14.79
C PHE A 41 4.34 -1.91 16.05
N GLU A 42 3.76 -1.54 17.20
CA GLU A 42 3.92 -2.26 18.46
C GLU A 42 2.55 -2.64 19.04
N PRO A 43 2.15 -3.93 18.99
CA PRO A 43 2.88 -5.06 18.40
C PRO A 43 2.91 -4.99 16.87
N ALA A 44 3.86 -5.70 16.23
CA ALA A 44 3.96 -5.75 14.77
C ALA A 44 2.66 -6.26 14.12
N ALA A 45 2.15 -5.51 13.14
CA ALA A 45 0.82 -5.66 12.56
C ALA A 45 0.81 -6.55 11.31
N PHE A 46 1.19 -7.82 11.46
CA PHE A 46 1.29 -8.73 10.31
C PHE A 46 -0.07 -9.13 9.72
N LEU A 47 -0.23 -8.96 8.40
CA LEU A 47 -1.41 -9.25 7.61
C LEU A 47 -1.08 -10.10 6.36
N LEU A 48 -1.84 -11.17 6.14
CA LEU A 48 -1.84 -11.90 4.86
C LEU A 48 -2.83 -11.27 3.90
N ARG A 49 -2.34 -10.55 2.89
CA ARG A 49 -3.18 -9.90 1.86
C ARG A 49 -3.61 -10.89 0.78
N ARG A 50 -4.90 -10.86 0.43
CA ARG A 50 -5.55 -11.61 -0.67
C ARG A 50 -6.34 -10.69 -1.60
N GLY A 51 -6.01 -9.40 -1.60
CA GLY A 51 -6.64 -8.43 -2.48
C GLY A 51 -6.36 -8.69 -3.96
N ALA A 52 -7.23 -8.18 -4.82
CA ALA A 52 -7.14 -8.32 -6.27
C ALA A 52 -7.66 -7.07 -6.98
N PRO A 53 -7.18 -6.76 -8.19
CA PRO A 53 -7.84 -5.76 -9.03
C PRO A 53 -9.28 -6.19 -9.33
N TRP A 54 -10.19 -5.23 -9.40
CA TRP A 54 -11.59 -5.47 -9.74
C TRP A 54 -12.10 -4.40 -10.72
N SER A 55 -13.11 -4.76 -11.51
CA SER A 55 -13.83 -3.84 -12.39
C SER A 55 -15.24 -4.34 -12.73
N ASP A 56 -16.18 -3.41 -12.92
CA ASP A 56 -17.48 -3.59 -13.57
C ASP A 56 -17.68 -2.57 -14.71
N GLU A 57 -18.88 -2.47 -15.27
CA GLU A 57 -19.22 -1.54 -16.35
C GLU A 57 -19.04 -0.05 -15.99
N HIS A 58 -18.97 0.29 -14.71
CA HIS A 58 -19.00 1.68 -14.23
C HIS A 58 -17.76 2.05 -13.40
N ARG A 59 -17.09 1.08 -12.78
CA ARG A 59 -16.06 1.30 -11.77
C ARG A 59 -14.94 0.27 -11.88
N ALA A 60 -13.77 0.65 -11.37
CA ALA A 60 -12.63 -0.22 -11.22
C ALA A 60 -11.81 0.21 -10.00
N GLY A 61 -10.98 -0.70 -9.48
CA GLY A 61 -10.10 -0.40 -8.36
C GLY A 61 -9.44 -1.65 -7.79
N LEU A 62 -9.14 -1.58 -6.49
CA LEU A 62 -8.60 -2.69 -5.71
C LEU A 62 -9.68 -3.19 -4.74
N LEU A 63 -10.01 -4.47 -4.80
CA LEU A 63 -10.70 -5.13 -3.69
C LEU A 63 -9.61 -5.46 -2.65
N PHE A 64 -9.56 -4.70 -1.56
CA PHE A 64 -8.65 -5.00 -0.45
C PHE A 64 -9.27 -6.09 0.45
N ALA A 65 -8.53 -7.18 0.64
CA ALA A 65 -8.87 -8.25 1.57
C ALA A 65 -7.60 -8.74 2.25
N ALA A 66 -7.63 -8.91 3.57
CA ALA A 66 -6.50 -9.41 4.33
C ALA A 66 -6.95 -10.17 5.58
N PHE A 67 -6.06 -11.02 6.09
CA PHE A 67 -6.25 -11.81 7.31
C PHE A 67 -5.16 -11.46 8.31
N GLY A 68 -5.56 -11.07 9.52
CA GLY A 68 -4.66 -10.84 10.66
C GLY A 68 -4.83 -11.92 11.72
N ARG A 69 -3.85 -12.04 12.62
CA ARG A 69 -3.98 -12.91 13.81
C ARG A 69 -5.04 -12.38 14.79
N SER A 70 -5.21 -11.06 14.85
CA SER A 70 -6.19 -10.33 15.64
C SER A 70 -6.68 -9.11 14.85
N PHE A 71 -7.72 -8.43 15.34
CA PHE A 71 -8.20 -7.18 14.74
C PHE A 71 -7.26 -5.99 14.97
N GLU A 72 -6.40 -6.05 15.98
CA GLU A 72 -5.45 -4.98 16.32
C GLU A 72 -4.57 -4.58 15.13
N ALA A 73 -4.13 -5.54 14.30
CA ALA A 73 -3.30 -5.27 13.13
C ALA A 73 -4.00 -4.43 12.03
N PHE A 74 -5.30 -4.17 12.14
CA PHE A 74 -6.06 -3.32 11.22
C PHE A 74 -6.34 -1.91 11.78
N GLU A 75 -6.03 -1.66 13.06
CA GLU A 75 -6.44 -0.47 13.81
C GLU A 75 -5.25 0.40 14.26
N VAL A 76 -4.05 0.13 13.73
CA VAL A 76 -2.79 0.83 14.04
C VAL A 76 -2.47 1.98 13.10
#